data_AF-A0AAP7KGB1-F1
#
_entry.id   AF-A0AAP7KGB1-F1
#
_cell.length_a   1.000
_cell.length_b   1.000
_cell.length_c   1.000
_cell.angle_alpha   90.00
_cell.angle_beta   90.00
_cell.angle_gamma   90.00
#
_symmetry.space_group_name_H-M   'P 1'
#
loop_
_entity.id
_entity.type
_entity.pdbx_description
1 polymer ?
#
loop_
_entity_poly.entity_id
_entity_poly.type
_entity_poly.pdbx_seq_one_letter_code
_entity_poly.pdbx_strand_id
1 'polypeptide(L)' 'MKHYYLVTLYGYDEEGDLYFPTVFAKCNQQLITKADLIACIEDGEKHGELQLHAIAYMGHMTEDAFEHLRSVA' A
#
# COMPACT_ATOMS: atom_id res chain seq x y z
N MET A 1 -2.92 -4.53 18.28
CA MET A 1 -2.72 -5.28 17.02
C MET A 1 -3.60 -4.68 15.94
N LYS A 2 -3.21 -4.80 14.67
CA LYS A 2 -3.92 -4.23 13.51
C LYS A 2 -3.91 -5.20 12.34
N HIS A 3 -4.86 -5.01 11.43
CA HIS A 3 -4.92 -5.71 10.16
C HIS A 3 -4.14 -4.89 9.13
N TYR A 4 -3.27 -5.53 8.37
CA TYR A 4 -2.44 -4.85 7.38
C TYR A 4 -2.80 -5.30 5.97
N TYR A 5 -2.79 -4.35 5.04
CA TYR A 5 -2.97 -4.59 3.62
C TYR A 5 -1.79 -3.98 2.85
N LEU A 6 -1.35 -4.67 1.81
CA LEU A 6 -0.43 -4.16 0.81
C LEU A 6 -1.24 -3.68 -0.39
N VAL A 7 -1.18 -2.39 -0.69
CA VAL A 7 -1.83 -1.76 -1.84
C VAL A 7 -0.76 -1.49 -2.88
N THR A 8 -0.87 -2.14 -4.03
CA THR A 8 0.01 -1.93 -5.17
C THR A 8 -0.67 -1.00 -6.16
N LEU A 9 0.05 0.04 -6.56
CA LEU A 9 -0.36 0.94 -7.64
C LEU A 9 0.51 0.66 -8.87
N TYR A 10 0.17 1.24 -10.01
CA TYR A 10 1.00 1.24 -11.20
C TYR A 10 0.94 2.57 -11.92
N GLY A 11 2.03 2.95 -12.58
CA GLY A 11 2.12 4.11 -13.43
C GLY A 11 3.35 4.03 -14.32
N TYR A 12 3.65 5.12 -15.02
CA TYR A 12 4.81 5.23 -15.88
C TYR A 12 5.70 6.37 -15.40
N ASP A 13 7.02 6.16 -15.38
CA ASP A 13 7.97 7.22 -15.06
C ASP A 13 8.16 8.18 -16.25
N GLU A 14 9.08 9.16 -16.10
CA GLU A 14 9.35 10.15 -17.14
C GLU A 14 9.94 9.54 -18.43
N GLU A 15 10.54 8.34 -18.35
CA GLU A 15 11.10 7.61 -19.50
C GLU A 15 10.05 6.72 -20.18
N GLY A 16 8.87 6.59 -19.57
CA GLY A 16 7.77 5.75 -20.04
C GLY A 16 7.87 4.30 -19.57
N ASP A 17 8.72 4.03 -18.58
CA ASP A 17 8.87 2.69 -17.99
C ASP A 17 7.81 2.45 -16.92
N LEU A 18 7.26 1.23 -16.94
CA LEU A 18 6.23 0.81 -16.00
C LEU A 18 6.83 0.60 -14.60
N TYR A 19 6.29 1.28 -13.60
CA TYR A 19 6.69 1.13 -12.21
C TYR A 19 5.49 0.81 -11.31
N PHE A 20 5.74 0.08 -10.22
CA PHE A 20 4.72 -0.43 -9.30
C PHE A 20 5.02 -0.06 -7.85
N PRO A 21 4.64 1.14 -7.39
CA PRO A 21 4.86 1.50 -6.00
C PRO A 21 3.85 0.77 -5.10
N THR A 22 4.30 0.38 -3.93
CA THR A 22 3.48 -0.31 -2.94
C THR A 22 3.37 0.50 -1.65
N VAL A 23 2.15 0.63 -1.14
CA VAL A 23 1.82 1.35 0.09
C VAL A 23 1.11 0.40 1.06
N PHE A 24 1.30 0.58 2.36
CA PHE A 24 0.67 -0.26 3.38
C PHE A 24 -0.50 0.45 4.04
N ALA A 25 -1.66 -0.20 4.11
CA ALA A 25 -2.81 0.27 4.89
C ALA A 25 -2.89 -0.45 6.25
N LYS A 26 -2.98 0.31 7.35
CA LYS A 26 -3.10 -0.18 8.73
C LYS A 26 -4.54 -0.01 9.22
N CYS A 27 -5.29 -1.11 9.29
CA CYS A 27 -6.73 -1.13 9.59
C CYS A 27 -7.03 -1.66 11.00
N ASN A 28 -8.07 -1.11 11.63
CA ASN A 28 -8.54 -1.57 12.96
C ASN A 28 -9.36 -2.86 12.91
N GLN A 29 -9.89 -3.21 11.73
CA GLN A 29 -10.71 -4.38 11.47
C GLN A 29 -10.16 -5.07 10.22
N GLN A 30 -10.57 -6.32 9.98
CA GLN A 30 -10.24 -7.06 8.74
C GLN A 30 -11.08 -6.55 7.56
N LEU A 31 -11.00 -5.25 7.32
CA LEU A 31 -11.72 -4.54 6.30
C LEU A 31 -10.86 -3.33 5.86
N ILE A 32 -10.62 -3.23 4.57
CA ILE A 32 -10.08 -2.03 3.95
C ILE A 32 -11.24 -1.20 3.39
N THR A 33 -11.26 0.09 3.70
CA THR A 33 -12.32 0.99 3.26
C THR A 33 -11.89 1.79 2.03
N LYS A 34 -12.85 2.44 1.37
CA LYS A 34 -12.55 3.39 0.30
C LYS A 34 -11.64 4.54 0.78
N ALA A 35 -11.83 5.00 2.02
CA ALA A 35 -11.00 6.08 2.58
C ALA A 35 -9.54 5.63 2.76
N ASP A 36 -9.32 4.39 3.21
CA ASP A 36 -7.97 3.82 3.33
C ASP A 36 -7.28 3.72 1.96
N LEU A 37 -8.03 3.33 0.91
CA LEU A 37 -7.51 3.26 -0.45
C LEU A 37 -7.18 4.64 -1.03
N ILE A 38 -8.03 5.64 -0.78
CA ILE A 38 -7.75 7.03 -1.19
C ILE A 38 -6.46 7.51 -0.53
N ALA A 39 -6.30 7.30 0.78
CA ALA A 39 -5.09 7.69 1.48
C ALA A 39 -3.82 6.99 0.93
N CYS A 40 -3.93 5.72 0.52
CA CYS A 40 -2.82 5.01 -0.13
C CYS A 40 -2.49 5.56 -1.51
N ILE A 41 -3.50 5.95 -2.29
CA ILE A 41 -3.31 6.55 -3.62
C ILE A 41 -2.66 7.94 -3.47
N GLU A 42 -3.18 8.78 -2.59
CA GLU A 42 -2.61 10.11 -2.29
C GLU A 42 -1.16 10.04 -1.79
N ASP A 43 -0.82 9.03 -0.99
CA ASP A 43 0.57 8.80 -0.59
C ASP A 43 1.45 8.38 -1.78
N GLY A 44 0.89 7.56 -2.68
CA GLY A 44 1.52 7.13 -3.92
C GLY A 44 1.74 8.26 -4.94
N GLU A 45 0.86 9.28 -4.98
CA GLU A 45 0.94 10.41 -5.94
C GLU A 45 2.28 11.17 -5.90
N LYS A 46 3.04 11.04 -4.80
CA LYS A 46 4.44 11.52 -4.71
C LYS A 46 5.36 10.93 -5.79
N HIS A 47 4.94 9.82 -6.40
CA HIS A 47 5.68 9.12 -7.45
C HIS A 47 5.14 9.40 -8.86
N GLY A 48 4.02 10.12 -9.00
CA GLY A 48 3.41 10.49 -10.28
C GLY A 48 1.94 10.10 -10.41
N GLU A 49 1.44 10.10 -11.65
CA GLU A 49 0.07 9.64 -11.93
C GLU A 49 -0.02 8.12 -11.82
N LEU A 50 -0.75 7.66 -10.81
CA LEU A 50 -0.86 6.25 -10.45
C LEU A 50 -2.30 5.75 -10.51
N GLN A 51 -2.44 4.47 -10.82
CA GLN A 51 -3.71 3.75 -10.79
C GLN A 51 -3.61 2.52 -9.89
N LEU A 52 -4.75 2.10 -9.34
CA LEU A 52 -4.81 0.91 -8.48
C LEU A 52 -4.52 -0.36 -9.28
N HIS A 53 -3.52 -1.14 -8.85
CA HIS A 53 -3.18 -2.44 -9.45
C HIS A 53 -3.75 -3.60 -8.64
N ALA A 54 -3.41 -3.68 -7.35
CA ALA A 54 -3.73 -4.82 -6.50
C ALA A 54 -3.87 -4.45 -5.02
N ILE A 55 -4.63 -5.27 -4.28
CA ILE A 55 -4.77 -5.17 -2.82
C ILE A 55 -4.60 -6.58 -2.25
N ALA A 56 -3.63 -6.76 -1.34
CA ALA A 56 -3.37 -8.03 -0.67
C ALA A 56 -3.51 -7.89 0.85
N TYR A 57 -4.21 -8.82 1.50
CA TYR A 57 -4.29 -8.87 2.96
C TYR A 57 -3.05 -9.57 3.54
N MET A 58 -2.31 -8.86 4.40
CA MET A 58 -1.04 -9.31 4.97
C MET A 58 -1.20 -10.01 6.32
N GLY A 59 -2.33 -9.83 7.00
CA GLY A 59 -2.63 -10.49 8.27
C GLY A 59 -2.88 -9.53 9.44
N HIS A 60 -3.15 -10.12 10.60
CA HIS A 60 -3.36 -9.43 11.88
C HIS A 60 -2.09 -9.59 12.73
N MET A 61 -1.33 -8.51 12.90
CA MET A 61 -0.02 -8.58 13.55
C MET A 61 0.23 -7.39 14.49
N THR A 62 1.33 -7.51 15.25
CA THR A 62 1.86 -6.41 16.07
C THR A 62 2.54 -5.37 15.18
N GLU A 63 2.74 -4.17 15.73
CA GLU A 63 3.45 -3.10 15.03
C GLU A 63 4.90 -3.47 14.76
N ASP A 64 5.59 -4.08 15.73
CA ASP A 64 6.97 -4.54 15.56
C ASP A 64 7.12 -5.59 14.45
N ALA A 65 6.18 -6.54 14.36
CA ALA A 65 6.21 -7.55 13.30
C ALA A 65 5.98 -6.93 11.92
N PHE A 66 5.11 -5.92 11.84
CA PHE A 66 4.89 -5.15 10.63
C PHE A 66 6.13 -4.33 10.22
N GLU A 67 6.74 -3.60 11.16
CA GLU A 67 7.95 -2.82 10.87
C GLU A 67 9.12 -3.71 10.45
N HIS A 68 9.25 -4.90 11.06
CA HIS A 68 10.22 -5.89 10.60
C HIS A 68 9.97 -6.30 9.13
N LEU A 69 8.71 -6.61 8.78
CA LEU A 69 8.34 -6.98 7.41
C LEU A 69 8.56 -5.83 6.41
N ARG A 70 8.23 -4.60 6.81
CA ARG A 70 8.44 -3.39 5.98
C ARG A 70 9.91 -3.08 5.75
N SER A 71 10.78 -3.42 6.69
CA SER A 71 12.23 -3.16 6.59
C SER A 71 12.97 -4.09 5.61
N VAL A 72 12.36 -5.21 5.23
CA VAL A 72 12.94 -6.23 4.33
C VAL A 72 12.32 -6.23 2.94
N ALA A 73 11.26 -5.43 2.73
CA ALA A 73 10.61 -5.20 1.45
C ALA A 73 11.22 -3.98 0.75
#